data_AF-A0A966F5T4-F1
#
_entry.id   AF-A0A966F5T4-F1
#
_cell.length_a   1.000
_cell.length_b   1.000
_cell.length_c   1.000
_cell.angle_alpha   90.00
_cell.angle_beta   90.00
_cell.angle_gamma   90.00
#
_symmetry.space_group_name_H-M   'P 1'
#
loop_
_entity.id
_entity.type
_entity.pdbx_description
1 polymer ?
#
loop_
_entity_poly.entity_id
_entity_poly.type
_entity_poly.pdbx_seq_one_letter_code
_entity_poly.pdbx_strand_id
1 'polypeptide(L)'
;MRTAIALSSLILSSLAIPVAFAQSSSTTVAKDGSCPTGFKSSGSSCKSSSGAVAIKKIGSCPTGFKSSSNYCVGDKGDYAEVKSGSCASGLKTSGKYCVK
;
A
#
# COMPACT_ATOMS: atom_id res chain seq x y z
N MET A 1 -20.31 -14.38 55.57
CA MET A 1 -20.01 -13.21 54.70
C MET A 1 -18.52 -12.92 54.89
N ARG A 2 -17.62 -13.27 53.98
CA ARG A 2 -17.29 -12.51 52.77
C ARG A 2 -16.40 -13.39 51.88
N THR A 3 -16.79 -13.54 50.62
CA THR A 3 -16.03 -14.19 49.54
C THR A 3 -14.87 -13.28 49.10
N ALA A 4 -13.68 -13.85 48.89
CA ALA A 4 -12.59 -13.16 48.21
C ALA A 4 -12.11 -14.07 47.06
N ILE A 5 -12.67 -13.83 45.89
CA ILE A 5 -12.31 -14.46 44.62
C ILE A 5 -11.02 -13.76 44.15
N ALA A 6 -9.87 -14.43 44.27
CA ALA A 6 -8.63 -13.95 43.68
C ALA A 6 -8.67 -14.18 42.16
N LEU A 7 -9.20 -13.18 41.46
CA LEU A 7 -9.18 -13.06 40.01
C LEU A 7 -7.82 -12.58 39.50
N SER A 8 -7.37 -13.25 38.43
CA SER A 8 -6.65 -12.66 37.29
C SER A 8 -5.18 -12.27 37.45
N SER A 9 -4.34 -12.89 36.62
CA SER A 9 -3.36 -12.20 35.76
C SER A 9 -2.85 -13.15 34.66
N LEU A 10 -3.70 -13.51 33.69
CA LEU A 10 -3.21 -13.98 32.40
C LEU A 10 -2.75 -12.72 31.64
N ILE A 11 -1.45 -12.44 31.72
CA ILE A 11 -0.81 -11.35 30.98
C ILE A 11 -0.81 -11.77 29.50
N LEU A 12 -1.87 -11.39 28.78
CA LEU A 12 -1.97 -11.54 27.33
C LEU A 12 -1.07 -10.48 26.69
N SER A 13 0.23 -10.77 26.64
CA SER A 13 1.21 -9.97 25.90
C SER A 13 0.77 -9.89 24.44
N SER A 14 0.21 -8.75 24.07
CA SER A 14 -0.23 -8.45 22.71
C SER A 14 1.03 -8.27 21.85
N LEU A 15 1.43 -9.34 21.16
CA LEU A 15 2.38 -9.23 20.06
C LEU A 15 1.72 -8.33 19.01
N ALA A 16 2.17 -7.07 18.92
CA ALA A 16 1.87 -6.20 17.80
C ALA A 16 2.56 -6.79 16.57
N ILE A 17 1.83 -7.61 15.81
CA ILE A 17 2.26 -8.11 14.52
C ILE A 17 2.36 -6.89 13.60
N PRO A 18 3.55 -6.51 13.09
CA PRO A 18 3.63 -5.48 12.08
C PRO A 18 2.94 -6.01 10.82
N VAL A 19 1.75 -5.51 10.55
CA VAL A 19 1.04 -5.75 9.28
C VAL A 19 1.82 -5.03 8.18
N ALA A 20 2.74 -5.74 7.54
CA ALA A 20 3.40 -5.27 6.32
C ALA A 20 2.32 -5.18 5.22
N PHE A 21 1.77 -3.98 5.03
CA PHE A 21 0.87 -3.71 3.92
C PHE A 21 1.68 -3.82 2.62
N ALA A 22 1.54 -4.96 1.94
CA ALA A 22 1.92 -5.07 0.54
C ALA A 22 1.10 -4.03 -0.24
N GLN A 23 1.74 -2.94 -0.65
CA GLN A 23 1.06 -1.86 -1.35
C GLN A 23 1.04 -2.16 -2.85
N SER A 24 -0.13 -2.42 -3.41
CA SER A 24 -0.34 -2.59 -4.85
C SER A 24 -0.87 -1.31 -5.49
N SER A 25 -0.76 -1.22 -6.81
CA SER A 25 -1.30 -0.15 -7.62
C SER A 25 -2.82 -0.21 -7.60
N SER A 26 -3.45 0.93 -7.31
CA SER A 26 -4.90 1.02 -7.21
C SER A 26 -5.39 2.35 -7.75
N THR A 27 -6.65 2.39 -8.17
CA THR A 27 -7.33 3.63 -8.53
C THR A 27 -7.58 4.52 -7.32
N THR A 28 -7.40 3.99 -6.11
CA THR A 28 -7.43 4.74 -4.85
C THR A 28 -6.18 4.44 -4.03
N VAL A 29 -5.41 5.47 -3.72
CA VAL A 29 -4.19 5.37 -2.91
C VAL A 29 -4.29 6.24 -1.67
N ALA A 30 -3.67 5.82 -0.56
CA ALA A 30 -3.55 6.67 0.61
C ALA A 30 -2.81 7.95 0.25
N LYS A 31 -3.29 9.10 0.73
CA LYS A 31 -2.73 10.42 0.46
C LYS A 31 -1.48 10.66 1.31
N ASP A 32 -0.38 10.97 0.65
CA ASP A 32 0.95 11.13 1.21
C ASP A 32 1.54 12.41 0.62
N GLY A 33 1.18 13.54 1.24
CA GLY A 33 1.38 14.87 0.68
C GLY A 33 0.35 15.18 -0.41
N SER A 34 0.82 15.40 -1.64
CA SER A 34 -0.03 15.78 -2.78
C SER A 34 -0.48 14.58 -3.59
N CYS A 35 -1.74 14.60 -4.05
CA CYS A 35 -2.24 13.57 -4.94
C CYS A 35 -1.53 13.61 -6.30
N PRO A 36 -1.30 12.44 -6.93
CA PRO A 36 -0.66 12.39 -8.23
C PRO A 36 -1.54 13.01 -9.32
N THR A 37 -0.91 13.34 -10.45
CA THR A 37 -1.59 13.87 -11.64
C THR A 37 -2.71 12.93 -12.08
N GLY A 38 -3.90 13.48 -12.30
CA GLY A 38 -5.10 12.70 -12.67
C GLY A 38 -5.89 12.13 -11.47
N PHE A 39 -5.39 12.26 -10.25
CA PHE A 39 -6.08 11.85 -9.03
C PHE A 39 -6.67 13.07 -8.30
N LYS A 40 -7.82 12.86 -7.67
CA LYS A 40 -8.52 13.86 -6.85
C LYS A 40 -8.39 13.47 -5.38
N SER A 41 -8.11 14.46 -4.53
CA SER A 41 -8.07 14.26 -3.08
C SER A 41 -9.49 13.98 -2.59
N SER A 42 -9.65 12.90 -1.85
CA SER A 42 -10.90 12.45 -1.24
C SER A 42 -10.60 12.12 0.22
N GLY A 43 -10.62 13.13 1.09
CA GLY A 43 -10.18 13.02 2.48
C GLY A 43 -8.70 12.60 2.57
N SER A 44 -8.44 11.49 3.25
CA SER A 44 -7.11 10.90 3.47
C SER A 44 -6.59 10.04 2.31
N SER A 45 -7.29 10.03 1.18
CA SER A 45 -6.95 9.23 0.00
C SER A 45 -6.98 10.07 -1.28
N CYS A 46 -6.31 9.58 -2.31
CA CYS A 46 -6.35 10.11 -3.66
C CYS A 46 -7.05 9.10 -4.56
N LYS A 47 -8.09 9.53 -5.26
CA LYS A 47 -8.90 8.69 -6.13
C LYS A 47 -8.82 9.15 -7.58
N SER A 48 -8.57 8.23 -8.50
CA SER A 48 -8.58 8.46 -9.93
C SER A 48 -10.01 8.48 -10.46
N SER A 49 -10.33 9.48 -11.29
CA SER A 49 -11.61 9.56 -12.01
C SER A 49 -11.56 8.82 -13.35
N SER A 50 -10.38 8.66 -13.94
CA SER A 50 -10.19 8.08 -15.28
C SER A 50 -9.88 6.58 -15.26
N GLY A 51 -9.80 5.97 -14.08
CA GLY A 51 -9.42 4.56 -13.93
C GLY A 51 -7.90 4.32 -13.97
N ALA A 52 -7.09 5.37 -14.08
CA ALA A 52 -5.65 5.29 -13.88
C ALA A 52 -5.33 4.75 -12.48
N VAL A 53 -4.25 3.98 -12.37
CA VAL A 53 -3.81 3.40 -11.09
C VAL A 53 -2.57 4.13 -10.59
N ALA A 54 -2.40 4.19 -9.28
CA ALA A 54 -1.21 4.72 -8.66
C ALA A 54 -0.68 3.77 -7.60
N ILE A 55 0.63 3.82 -7.39
CA ILE A 55 1.33 3.14 -6.31
C ILE A 55 2.31 4.11 -5.65
N LYS A 56 2.58 3.94 -4.35
CA LYS A 56 3.57 4.74 -3.63
C LYS A 56 4.94 4.59 -4.28
N LYS A 57 5.64 5.70 -4.48
CA LYS A 57 6.99 5.75 -5.05
C LYS A 57 8.05 5.43 -3.99
N ILE A 58 8.89 4.44 -4.27
CA ILE A 58 9.98 3.93 -3.44
C ILE A 58 11.22 3.91 -4.34
N GLY A 59 11.92 5.03 -4.39
CA GLY A 59 13.00 5.27 -5.34
C GLY A 59 12.47 5.53 -6.75
N SER A 60 12.77 4.63 -7.69
CA SER A 60 12.41 4.76 -9.11
C SER A 60 11.11 4.02 -9.42
N CYS A 61 10.26 4.62 -10.26
CA CYS A 61 9.02 4.00 -10.68
C CYS A 61 9.23 2.76 -11.56
N PRO A 62 8.32 1.78 -11.50
CA PRO A 62 8.38 0.60 -12.35
C PRO A 62 8.23 0.95 -13.83
N THR A 63 8.68 0.05 -14.69
CA THR A 63 8.48 0.12 -16.14
C THR A 63 6.98 0.25 -16.45
N GLY A 64 6.62 1.18 -17.34
CA GLY A 64 5.23 1.50 -17.68
C GLY A 64 4.61 2.61 -16.83
N PHE A 65 5.11 2.83 -15.61
CA PHE A 65 4.58 3.86 -14.71
C PHE A 65 5.33 5.18 -14.81
N LYS A 66 4.61 6.29 -14.74
CA LYS A 66 5.13 7.67 -14.72
C LYS A 66 5.27 8.16 -13.29
N SER A 67 6.43 8.73 -12.94
CA SER A 67 6.61 9.37 -11.63
C SER A 67 5.73 10.63 -11.53
N SER A 68 4.88 10.69 -10.51
CA SER A 68 4.08 11.87 -10.19
C SER A 68 4.07 12.08 -8.66
N SER A 69 4.76 13.13 -8.21
CA SER A 69 4.95 13.42 -6.78
C SER A 69 5.55 12.22 -6.02
N ASN A 70 4.89 11.78 -4.94
CA ASN A 70 5.25 10.62 -4.12
C ASN A 70 4.69 9.29 -4.66
N TYR A 71 4.24 9.27 -5.92
CA TYR A 71 3.59 8.12 -6.52
C TYR A 71 4.13 7.83 -7.92
N CYS A 72 3.84 6.61 -8.37
CA CYS A 72 4.00 6.16 -9.73
C CYS A 72 2.61 5.91 -10.29
N VAL A 73 2.27 6.57 -11.38
CA VAL A 73 0.96 6.51 -12.03
C VAL A 73 1.06 5.64 -13.27
N GLY A 74 0.21 4.64 -13.37
CA GLY A 74 0.03 3.79 -14.53
C GLY A 74 -1.32 4.06 -15.21
N ASP A 75 -1.46 3.53 -16.41
CA ASP A 75 -2.68 3.58 -17.18
C ASP A 75 -3.73 2.60 -16.62
N LYS A 76 -4.95 2.66 -17.16
CA LYS A 76 -6.05 1.81 -16.73
C LYS A 76 -5.75 0.35 -17.07
N GLY A 77 -5.62 -0.49 -16.04
CA GLY A 77 -5.36 -1.92 -16.17
C GLY A 77 -3.91 -2.31 -15.91
N ASP A 78 -3.01 -1.34 -15.72
CA ASP A 78 -1.66 -1.62 -15.25
C ASP A 78 -1.68 -2.18 -13.83
N TYR A 79 -0.72 -3.05 -13.54
CA TYR A 79 -0.55 -3.64 -12.22
C TYR A 79 0.92 -3.55 -11.79
N ALA A 80 1.13 -2.96 -10.62
CA ALA A 80 2.39 -2.95 -9.91
C ALA A 80 2.15 -3.22 -8.43
N GLU A 81 3.10 -3.83 -7.75
CA GLU A 81 3.11 -3.95 -6.30
C GLU A 81 4.51 -3.70 -5.75
N VAL A 82 4.59 -3.21 -4.52
CA VAL A 82 5.88 -3.03 -3.83
C VAL A 82 6.49 -4.41 -3.58
N LYS A 83 7.72 -4.60 -4.06
CA LYS A 83 8.45 -5.86 -3.90
C LYS A 83 8.89 -6.03 -2.45
N SER A 84 8.29 -6.99 -1.76
CA SER A 84 8.70 -7.41 -0.41
C SER A 84 9.40 -8.77 -0.47
N GLY A 85 10.66 -8.78 -0.93
CA GLY A 85 11.45 -10.00 -1.13
C GLY A 85 11.42 -10.45 -2.59
N SER A 86 10.68 -11.53 -2.90
CA SER A 86 10.54 -12.06 -4.26
C SER A 86 9.17 -11.69 -4.85
N CYS A 87 9.12 -11.45 -6.16
CA CYS A 87 7.84 -11.25 -6.84
C CYS A 87 7.07 -12.56 -6.94
N ALA A 88 5.75 -12.50 -6.77
CA ALA A 88 4.88 -13.66 -6.95
C ALA A 88 5.00 -14.24 -8.38
N SER A 89 4.64 -15.51 -8.53
CA SER A 89 4.74 -16.21 -9.82
C SER A 89 3.87 -15.52 -10.88
N GLY A 90 4.48 -15.16 -12.01
CA GLY A 90 3.82 -14.46 -13.11
C GLY A 90 3.92 -12.93 -13.08
N LEU A 91 4.66 -12.36 -12.11
CA LEU A 91 5.07 -10.95 -12.08
C LEU A 91 6.55 -10.81 -12.42
N LYS A 92 6.90 -9.72 -13.10
CA LYS A 92 8.28 -9.36 -13.44
C LYS A 92 8.82 -8.37 -12.42
N THR A 93 10.06 -8.57 -11.99
CA THR A 93 10.75 -7.57 -11.14
C THR A 93 11.05 -6.32 -11.99
N SER A 94 10.61 -5.16 -11.52
CA SER A 94 10.99 -3.86 -12.05
C SER A 94 11.47 -2.97 -10.89
N GLY A 95 12.78 -3.01 -10.64
CA GLY A 95 13.40 -2.28 -9.53
C GLY A 95 12.88 -2.74 -8.16
N LYS A 96 12.21 -1.83 -7.44
CA LYS A 96 11.60 -2.07 -6.12
C LYS A 96 10.15 -2.55 -6.20
N TYR A 97 9.69 -2.89 -7.41
CA TYR A 97 8.32 -3.29 -7.68
C TYR A 97 8.26 -4.62 -8.43
N CYS A 98 7.08 -5.22 -8.38
CA CYS A 98 6.69 -6.35 -9.20
C CYS A 98 5.56 -5.88 -10.12
N VAL A 99 5.70 -6.06 -11.43
CA VAL A 99 4.73 -5.62 -12.44
C VAL A 99 4.19 -6.81 -13.23
N LYS A 100 2.96 -6.69 -13.74
CA LYS A 100 2.33 -7.72 -14.58
C LYS A 100 2.65 -7.51 -16.05
#